data_AF-A0A9Q3JRR2-F1
#
_entry.id   AF-A0A9Q3JRR2-F1
#
_cell.length_a   1.000
_cell.length_b   1.000
_cell.length_c   1.000
_cell.angle_alpha   90.00
_cell.angle_beta   90.00
_cell.angle_gamma   90.00
#
_symmetry.space_group_name_H-M   'P 1'
#
loop_
_entity.id
_entity.type
_entity.pdbx_description
1 polymer ?
#
loop_
_entity_poly.entity_id
_entity_poly.type
_entity_poly.pdbx_seq_one_letter_code
_entity_poly.pdbx_strand_id
1 'polypeptide(L)'
;MSDRDPKFKSALWTNLHRFFGTKLSFSTEYHPQKDGLAERMIQTLEDMIRRFCAYGLKLKDSDGFTHYWCTLIPALELAYKTSIHSSTGQTLVMLEKGWNPRLPADTQRKDLI
;
A
#
# COMPACT_ATOMS: atom_id res chain seq x y z
N MET A 1 2.81 1.52 -15.66
CA MET A 1 2.00 0.47 -16.31
C MET A 1 0.62 0.55 -15.70
N SER A 2 -0.44 0.50 -16.50
CA SER A 2 -1.82 0.61 -16.03
C SER A 2 -2.70 -0.39 -16.77
N ASP A 3 -3.78 -0.82 -16.15
CA ASP A 3 -4.80 -1.64 -16.80
C ASP A 3 -5.46 -0.92 -17.98
N ARG A 4 -5.98 -1.70 -18.92
CA ARG A 4 -6.76 -1.23 -20.07
C ARG A 4 -8.18 -0.79 -19.72
N ASP A 5 -8.42 -0.33 -18.49
CA ASP A 5 -9.70 0.28 -18.12
C ASP A 5 -9.94 1.52 -19.03
N PRO A 6 -11.14 1.67 -19.64
CA PRO A 6 -11.51 2.84 -20.44
C PRO A 6 -11.22 4.18 -19.74
N LYS A 7 -11.28 4.23 -18.40
CA LYS A 7 -10.95 5.42 -17.61
C LYS A 7 -9.53 5.90 -17.87
N PHE A 8 -8.54 4.99 -17.82
CA PHE A 8 -7.12 5.31 -18.06
C PHE A 8 -6.77 5.51 -19.54
N LYS A 9 -7.66 5.11 -20.46
CA LYS A 9 -7.57 5.39 -21.90
C LYS A 9 -8.21 6.72 -22.32
N SER A 10 -8.85 7.45 -21.41
CA SER A 10 -9.49 8.71 -21.77
C SER A 10 -8.48 9.79 -22.17
N ALA A 11 -8.95 10.77 -22.95
CA ALA A 11 -8.14 11.90 -23.40
C ALA A 11 -7.54 12.69 -22.24
N LEU A 12 -8.23 12.73 -21.08
CA LEU A 12 -7.74 13.34 -19.86
C LEU A 12 -6.41 12.72 -19.42
N TRP A 13 -6.37 11.40 -19.22
CA TRP A 13 -5.17 10.70 -18.75
C TRP A 13 -4.03 10.75 -19.76
N THR A 14 -4.35 10.63 -21.05
CA THR A 14 -3.34 10.75 -22.12
C THR A 14 -2.68 12.13 -22.12
N ASN A 15 -3.47 13.20 -21.98
CA ASN A 15 -2.96 14.57 -21.92
C ASN A 15 -2.20 14.84 -20.62
N LEU A 16 -2.66 14.29 -19.49
CA LEU A 16 -1.99 14.41 -18.19
C LEU A 16 -0.59 13.78 -18.24
N HIS A 17 -0.48 12.54 -18.75
CA HIS A 17 0.81 11.87 -18.88
C HIS A 17 1.76 12.60 -19.82
N ARG A 18 1.23 13.14 -20.94
CA ARG A 18 1.99 13.99 -21.86
C ARG A 18 2.50 15.27 -21.17
N PHE A 19 1.69 15.91 -20.33
CA PHE A 19 2.08 17.10 -19.58
C PHE A 19 3.21 16.82 -18.59
N PHE A 20 3.12 15.73 -17.84
CA PHE A 20 4.17 15.31 -16.90
C PHE A 20 5.38 14.64 -17.57
N GLY A 21 5.40 14.52 -18.90
CA GLY A 21 6.49 13.88 -19.64
C GLY A 21 6.64 12.38 -19.38
N THR A 22 5.60 11.74 -18.82
CA THR A 22 5.61 10.31 -18.48
C THR A 22 4.97 9.49 -19.60
N LYS A 23 5.54 8.33 -19.92
CA LYS A 23 4.95 7.41 -20.89
C LYS A 23 3.97 6.49 -20.17
N LEU A 24 2.68 6.66 -20.46
CA LEU A 24 1.68 5.68 -20.05
C LEU A 24 1.83 4.43 -20.93
N SER A 25 2.04 3.29 -20.29
CA SER A 25 2.10 2.00 -20.96
C SER A 25 1.02 1.12 -20.35
N PHE A 26 0.22 0.50 -21.21
CA PHE A 26 -0.86 -0.37 -20.77
C PHE A 26 -0.36 -1.81 -20.67
N SER A 27 -0.78 -2.53 -19.64
CA SER A 27 -0.57 -3.98 -19.61
C SER A 27 -1.36 -4.63 -20.75
N THR A 28 -0.80 -5.69 -21.33
CA THR A 28 -1.54 -6.56 -22.26
C THR A 28 -2.51 -7.40 -21.43
N GLU A 29 -3.69 -7.73 -21.98
CA GLU A 29 -4.80 -8.45 -21.30
C GLU A 29 -4.41 -9.80 -20.65
N TYR A 30 -3.15 -10.21 -20.72
CA TYR A 30 -2.61 -11.45 -20.16
C TYR A 30 -1.16 -11.24 -19.69
N HIS A 31 -0.92 -10.36 -18.71
CA HIS A 31 0.35 -10.32 -17.98
C HIS A 31 0.16 -10.36 -16.45
N PRO A 32 -0.28 -11.51 -15.91
CA PRO A 32 -0.47 -11.72 -14.47
C PRO A 32 0.81 -11.53 -13.63
N GLN A 33 1.98 -11.41 -14.27
CA GLN A 33 3.26 -11.26 -13.57
C GLN A 33 3.62 -9.82 -13.23
N LYS A 34 3.21 -8.83 -14.04
CA LYS A 34 3.51 -7.41 -13.80
C LYS A 34 2.43 -6.73 -12.98
N ASP A 35 1.16 -6.96 -13.30
CA ASP A 35 0.04 -6.47 -12.50
C ASP A 35 -0.12 -7.28 -11.21
N GLY A 36 0.29 -8.56 -11.20
CA GLY A 36 0.17 -9.42 -10.02
C GLY A 36 0.97 -8.98 -8.78
N LEU A 37 1.98 -8.10 -8.90
CA LEU A 37 2.64 -7.52 -7.73
C LEU A 37 1.81 -6.38 -7.14
N ALA A 38 1.29 -5.49 -7.99
CA ALA A 38 0.41 -4.40 -7.57
C ALA A 38 -0.92 -4.95 -7.05
N GLU A 39 -1.51 -5.95 -7.72
CA GLU A 39 -2.71 -6.65 -7.28
C GLU A 39 -2.51 -7.34 -5.93
N ARG A 40 -1.40 -8.06 -5.72
CA ARG A 40 -1.10 -8.68 -4.41
C ARG A 40 -0.91 -7.64 -3.31
N MET A 41 -0.28 -6.51 -3.62
CA MET A 41 -0.18 -5.38 -2.70
C MET A 41 -1.57 -4.84 -2.34
N ILE A 42 -2.41 -4.58 -3.34
CA ILE A 42 -3.78 -4.08 -3.16
C ILE A 42 -4.61 -5.07 -2.33
N GLN A 43 -4.58 -6.36 -2.66
CA GLN A 43 -5.29 -7.41 -1.90
C GLN A 43 -4.82 -7.47 -0.44
N THR A 44 -3.52 -7.34 -0.18
CA THR A 44 -2.98 -7.33 1.18
C THR A 44 -3.47 -6.11 1.95
N LEU A 45 -3.44 -4.93 1.34
CA LEU A 45 -3.92 -3.69 1.94
C LEU A 45 -5.44 -3.73 2.18
N GLU A 46 -6.22 -4.27 1.25
CA GLU A 46 -7.66 -4.49 1.41
C GLU A 46 -7.96 -5.43 2.58
N ASP A 47 -7.22 -6.54 2.71
CA ASP A 47 -7.39 -7.47 3.82
C ASP A 47 -7.00 -6.83 5.16
N MET A 48 -5.93 -6.02 5.19
CA MET A 48 -5.58 -5.21 6.35
C MET A 48 -6.75 -4.27 6.71
N ILE A 49 -7.20 -3.42 5.78
CA ILE A 49 -8.33 -2.49 6.02
C ILE A 49 -9.56 -3.26 6.50
N ARG A 50 -9.91 -4.38 5.86
CA ARG A 50 -11.06 -5.20 6.24
C ARG A 50 -10.91 -5.71 7.67
N ARG A 51 -9.73 -6.18 8.08
CA ARG A 51 -9.49 -6.63 9.45
C ARG A 51 -9.61 -5.48 10.46
N PHE A 52 -9.04 -4.32 10.15
CA PHE A 52 -9.09 -3.15 11.05
C PHE A 52 -10.50 -2.56 11.16
N CYS A 53 -11.25 -2.48 10.05
CA CYS A 53 -12.62 -1.98 10.03
C CYS A 53 -13.66 -2.98 10.57
N ALA A 54 -13.49 -4.28 10.32
CA ALA A 54 -14.46 -5.30 10.76
C ALA A 54 -14.26 -5.73 12.22
N TYR A 55 -13.01 -5.86 12.68
CA TYR A 55 -12.72 -6.33 14.04
C TYR A 55 -12.53 -5.21 15.05
N GLY A 56 -12.69 -3.95 14.64
CA GLY A 56 -12.73 -2.82 15.56
C GLY A 56 -11.58 -2.86 16.56
N LEU A 57 -10.34 -2.85 16.06
CA LEU A 57 -9.25 -2.35 16.89
C LEU A 57 -9.66 -0.92 17.22
N LYS A 58 -10.17 -0.72 18.44
CA LYS A 58 -10.53 0.59 18.99
C LYS A 58 -9.28 1.46 18.95
N LEU A 59 -9.01 2.08 17.80
CA LEU A 59 -8.35 3.38 17.75
C LEU A 59 -9.37 4.30 18.38
N LYS A 60 -9.26 4.37 19.71
CA LYS A 60 -10.23 4.91 20.64
C LYS A 60 -10.23 6.43 20.49
N ASP A 61 -10.88 6.94 19.45
CA ASP A 61 -11.47 8.27 19.53
C ASP A 61 -12.76 8.20 20.34
N SER A 62 -13.12 9.32 20.95
CA SER A 62 -14.19 9.47 21.95
C SER A 62 -15.55 8.90 21.53
N ASP A 63 -15.78 8.71 20.22
CA ASP A 63 -17.10 8.47 19.64
C ASP A 63 -17.34 7.02 19.17
N GLY A 64 -16.46 6.07 19.56
CA GLY A 64 -16.82 4.65 19.62
C GLY A 64 -16.88 3.86 18.30
N PHE A 65 -16.71 4.48 17.13
CA PHE A 65 -16.61 3.76 15.86
C PHE A 65 -15.60 4.41 14.90
N THR A 66 -14.52 3.69 14.58
CA THR A 66 -13.55 4.10 13.56
C THR A 66 -14.09 3.75 12.16
N HIS A 67 -15.09 4.49 11.68
CA HIS A 67 -15.65 4.32 10.32
C HIS A 67 -14.78 4.95 9.22
N TYR A 68 -13.72 5.68 9.57
CA TYR A 68 -12.87 6.40 8.63
C TYR A 68 -11.65 5.56 8.23
N TRP A 69 -11.84 4.61 7.30
CA TRP A 69 -10.73 3.84 6.72
C TRP A 69 -9.62 4.73 6.13
N CYS A 70 -9.98 5.93 5.65
CA CYS A 70 -9.04 6.92 5.12
C CYS A 70 -7.97 7.36 6.14
N THR A 71 -8.30 7.47 7.43
CA THR A 71 -7.32 7.88 8.46
C THR A 71 -6.35 6.74 8.80
N LEU A 72 -6.72 5.50 8.50
CA LEU A 72 -5.89 4.32 8.71
C LEU A 72 -4.87 4.11 7.59
N ILE A 73 -5.11 4.66 6.38
CA ILE A 73 -4.23 4.44 5.22
C ILE A 73 -2.76 4.73 5.53
N PRO A 74 -2.38 5.87 6.14
CA PRO A 74 -0.96 6.14 6.39
C PRO A 74 -0.32 5.15 7.36
N ALA A 75 -1.07 4.71 8.38
CA ALA A 75 -0.59 3.73 9.35
C ALA A 75 -0.43 2.34 8.73
N LEU A 76 -1.38 1.93 7.88
CA LEU A 76 -1.34 0.67 7.16
C LEU A 76 -0.24 0.65 6.09
N GLU A 77 -0.05 1.74 5.38
CA GLU A 77 1.04 1.90 4.41
C GLU A 77 2.40 1.77 5.10
N LEU A 78 2.58 2.42 6.25
CA LEU A 78 3.79 2.29 7.05
C LEU A 78 4.00 0.83 7.48
N ALA A 79 2.98 0.20 8.07
CA ALA A 79 3.04 -1.19 8.52
C ALA A 79 3.38 -2.15 7.37
N TYR A 80 2.80 -1.95 6.20
CA TYR A 80 3.09 -2.74 4.99
C TYR A 80 4.54 -2.54 4.55
N LYS A 81 5.00 -1.30 4.42
CA LYS A 81 6.37 -0.97 3.97
C LYS A 81 7.46 -1.48 4.91
N THR A 82 7.17 -1.60 6.20
CA THR A 82 8.08 -2.13 7.22
C THR A 82 7.94 -3.63 7.47
N SER A 83 6.98 -4.30 6.83
CA SER A 83 6.85 -5.75 6.92
C SER A 83 7.86 -6.45 6.01
N ILE A 84 8.37 -7.60 6.43
CA ILE A 84 9.30 -8.40 5.62
C ILE A 84 8.47 -9.15 4.57
N HIS A 85 8.79 -8.95 3.29
CA HIS A 85 8.09 -9.63 2.20
C HIS A 85 8.76 -10.96 1.89
N SER A 86 7.98 -12.04 1.82
CA SER A 86 8.48 -13.40 1.53
C SER A 86 9.22 -13.52 0.20
N SER A 87 8.87 -12.70 -0.78
CA SER A 87 9.52 -12.66 -2.09
C SER A 87 10.94 -12.10 -2.06
N THR A 88 11.26 -11.24 -1.10
CA THR A 88 12.51 -10.47 -1.10
C THR A 88 13.34 -10.66 0.17
N GLY A 89 12.74 -11.21 1.24
CA GLY A 89 13.41 -11.41 2.53
C GLY A 89 13.77 -10.12 3.25
N GLN A 90 13.36 -8.96 2.72
CA GLN A 90 13.62 -7.63 3.25
C GLN A 90 12.32 -6.82 3.30
N THR A 91 12.35 -5.73 4.06
CA THR A 91 11.29 -4.72 4.09
C THR A 91 11.35 -3.88 2.82
N LEU A 92 10.19 -3.43 2.31
CA LEU A 92 10.14 -2.59 1.11
C LEU A 92 10.88 -1.27 1.33
N VAL A 93 10.78 -0.69 2.53
CA VAL A 93 11.47 0.57 2.85
C VAL A 93 12.99 0.43 2.84
N MET A 94 13.53 -0.74 3.22
CA MET A 94 14.96 -1.03 3.09
C MET A 94 15.39 -1.08 1.62
N LEU A 95 14.58 -1.69 0.76
CA LEU A 95 14.87 -1.78 -0.67
C LEU A 95 14.74 -0.42 -1.38
N GLU A 96 13.78 0.41 -0.97
CA GLU A 96 13.51 1.70 -1.61
C GLU A 96 14.43 2.82 -1.11
N LYS A 97 14.68 2.88 0.20
CA LYS A 97 15.37 4.00 0.86
C LYS A 97 16.71 3.61 1.47
N GLY A 98 17.02 2.32 1.61
CA GLY A 98 18.27 1.84 2.22
C GLY A 98 18.32 1.90 3.75
N TRP A 99 17.21 2.24 4.42
CA TRP A 99 17.11 2.26 5.88
C TRP A 99 15.71 1.88 6.36
N ASN A 100 15.63 1.35 7.59
CA ASN A 100 14.36 1.06 8.25
C ASN A 100 14.03 2.14 9.29
N PRO A 101 12.81 2.73 9.24
CA PRO A 101 12.37 3.65 10.27
C PRO A 101 12.15 2.92 11.59
N ARG A 102 12.46 3.61 12.70
CA ARG A 102 12.15 3.09 14.04
C ARG A 102 10.65 3.16 14.26
N LEU A 103 10.03 2.03 14.55
CA LEU A 103 8.60 1.94 14.81
C LEU A 103 8.32 2.12 16.30
N PRO A 104 7.11 2.58 16.68
CA PRO A 104 6.67 2.61 18.08
C PRO A 104 6.80 1.24 18.78
N ALA A 105 6.59 0.15 18.02
CA ALA A 105 6.76 -1.22 18.50
C ALA A 105 8.21 -1.56 18.91
N ASP A 106 9.21 -0.94 18.28
CA ASP A 106 10.62 -1.15 18.63
C ASP A 106 10.99 -0.47 19.94
N THR A 107 10.21 0.54 20.35
CA THR A 107 10.44 1.27 21.61
C THR A 107 9.88 0.53 22.82
N GLN A 108 8.84 -0.29 22.63
CA GLN A 108 8.24 -1.15 23.65
C GLN A 108 9.06 -2.42 23.91
N ARG A 109 9.93 -2.82 22.96
CA ARG A 109 10.75 -4.03 23.06
C ARG A 109 12.10 -3.72 23.74
N LYS A 110 12.08 -3.11 24.94
CA LYS A 110 13.28 -2.84 25.75
C LYS A 110 13.56 -3.90 26.82
N ASP A 111 12.74 -4.94 26.92
CA ASP A 111 12.80 -5.93 28.01
C ASP A 111 13.64 -7.18 27.69
N LEU A 112 14.55 -7.10 26.71
CA LEU A 112 15.44 -8.21 26.32
C LEU A 112 16.92 -7.78 26.26
N ILE A 113 17.36 -6.95 27.21
CA ILE A 113 18.77 -6.79 27.58
C ILE A 113 18.91 -7.03 29.07
#